data_AF-A0A2S3QBC7-F1
#
_entry.id   AF-A0A2S3QBC7-F1
#
_cell.length_a   1.000
_cell.length_b   1.000
_cell.length_c   1.000
_cell.angle_alpha   90.00
_cell.angle_beta   90.00
_cell.angle_gamma   90.00
#
_symmetry.space_group_name_H-M   'P 1'
#
loop_
_entity.id
_entity.type
_entity.pdbx_description
1 polymer ?
#
loop_
_entity_poly.entity_id
_entity_poly.type
_entity_poly.pdbx_seq_one_letter_code
_entity_poly.pdbx_strand_id
1 'polypeptide(L)'
;MRQRRLGRIGLMTAYRQYGKRRTHENSSKGITQVNTIIPEQNTTTLRRQVVTEARQKWQEKLFDLGRRNNLLYYRDLKTGSLRFDPVNAQFIDQLFGDEAFDLTEYLANREDDLKKLRTISDKAQSNFEEKGMTTAYLAAGLATWRTSDSGRDPVAPIWLVPIQLESDGLLHMKYRIMRTGEIRVNPILLHVLRKDFGVVLNDEDLPANWEALKRQGQAIQQQAHEVPGFTVQDIAILGNFSFQKMAMVEDLNELGEALIENDLVAALAGDPDAITRLFAGGSPADIAELDQIPPDDEFTLLDADSSQQQVIRTVIQGRSGVILGPPGTGKSQTIVNIIAEYAARGKSVLFVAEKRAALDVVLGRLKDVGLDYLALDLQAAEQSKKMIANQLGSSLNRIRNAEPVESNGLHQRLVERRNRLMVFISDWSSVAIDSIATSKSFIAHGNPFK
;
A
#
# COMPACT_ATOMS: atom_id res chain seq x y z
N MET A 1 -30.46 17.31 43.10
CA MET A 1 -31.59 16.40 42.82
C MET A 1 -31.39 15.76 41.44
N ARG A 2 -31.53 14.43 41.39
CA ARG A 2 -31.64 13.52 40.23
C ARG A 2 -30.41 13.24 39.33
N GLN A 3 -29.79 12.10 39.66
CA GLN A 3 -28.99 11.20 38.82
C GLN A 3 -29.79 10.53 37.68
N ARG A 4 -29.08 10.03 36.66
CA ARG A 4 -29.25 8.74 35.90
C ARG A 4 -28.09 8.63 34.89
N ARG A 5 -27.02 7.86 35.12
CA ARG A 5 -26.77 6.40 34.89
C ARG A 5 -27.06 5.87 33.47
N LEU A 6 -25.95 5.61 32.75
CA LEU A 6 -25.51 4.35 32.08
C LEU A 6 -26.35 3.69 30.97
N GLY A 7 -25.65 3.31 29.89
CA GLY A 7 -26.06 2.25 28.95
C GLY A 7 -25.10 2.05 27.77
N ARG A 8 -24.05 1.23 27.96
CA ARG A 8 -23.25 0.59 26.88
C ARG A 8 -24.01 -0.62 26.35
N ILE A 9 -24.12 -0.77 25.02
CA ILE A 9 -24.51 -1.99 24.28
C ILE A 9 -23.74 -1.89 22.94
N GLY A 10 -22.88 -2.80 22.46
CA GLY A 10 -22.77 -4.24 22.67
C GLY A 10 -23.49 -4.98 21.53
N LEU A 11 -22.95 -4.97 20.30
CA LEU A 11 -23.55 -5.68 19.16
C LEU A 11 -22.68 -6.86 18.75
N MET A 12 -23.11 -8.03 19.21
CA MET A 12 -22.66 -9.35 18.81
C MET A 12 -23.52 -9.86 17.65
N THR A 13 -22.83 -10.54 16.75
CA THR A 13 -23.22 -11.46 15.67
C THR A 13 -24.59 -12.15 15.79
N ALA A 14 -25.35 -12.19 14.69
CA ALA A 14 -26.33 -13.25 14.42
C ALA A 14 -26.42 -13.54 12.92
N TYR A 15 -25.91 -14.71 12.54
CA TYR A 15 -26.05 -15.36 11.24
C TYR A 15 -27.37 -16.15 11.21
N ARG A 16 -27.86 -16.41 9.98
CA ARG A 16 -28.71 -17.54 9.54
C ARG A 16 -30.23 -17.33 9.56
N GLN A 17 -30.79 -17.19 8.36
CA GLN A 17 -31.80 -18.10 7.76
C GLN A 17 -32.36 -17.45 6.49
N TYR A 18 -32.29 -18.13 5.34
CA TYR A 18 -33.43 -18.41 4.46
C TYR A 18 -32.94 -19.22 3.27
N GLY A 19 -33.26 -20.52 3.30
CA GLY A 19 -33.28 -21.35 2.10
C GLY A 19 -34.70 -21.40 1.55
N LYS A 20 -34.82 -21.38 0.22
CA LYS A 20 -35.78 -22.23 -0.52
C LYS A 20 -35.41 -22.26 -2.00
N ARG A 21 -34.88 -23.41 -2.41
CA ARG A 21 -34.68 -23.85 -3.79
C ARG A 21 -36.04 -24.00 -4.48
N ARG A 22 -36.14 -23.58 -5.74
CA ARG A 22 -37.05 -24.16 -6.73
C ARG A 22 -36.21 -24.96 -7.72
N THR A 23 -36.58 -26.22 -7.85
CA THR A 23 -36.07 -27.21 -8.79
C THR A 23 -36.73 -27.01 -10.16
N HIS A 24 -35.93 -26.94 -11.22
CA HIS A 24 -36.36 -27.35 -12.55
C HIS A 24 -35.29 -28.25 -13.14
N GLU A 25 -35.65 -29.50 -13.34
CA GLU A 25 -34.91 -30.48 -14.14
C GLU A 25 -34.92 -30.00 -15.60
N ASN A 26 -33.75 -30.04 -16.24
CA ASN A 26 -33.70 -30.33 -17.67
C ASN A 26 -32.44 -31.12 -17.99
N SER A 27 -32.68 -32.28 -18.59
CA SER A 27 -31.73 -33.29 -18.99
C SER A 27 -31.02 -32.93 -20.30
N SER A 28 -29.69 -32.93 -20.32
CA SER A 28 -28.93 -33.16 -21.55
C SER A 28 -27.52 -33.70 -21.27
N LYS A 29 -27.21 -34.76 -22.02
CA LYS A 29 -26.08 -35.68 -21.96
C LYS A 29 -24.69 -35.03 -22.06
N GLY A 30 -23.80 -35.44 -21.15
CA GLY A 30 -22.50 -36.04 -21.47
C GLY A 30 -21.40 -35.17 -22.10
N ILE A 31 -20.60 -34.51 -21.25
CA ILE A 31 -19.15 -34.38 -21.43
C ILE A 31 -18.52 -34.52 -20.04
N THR A 32 -17.75 -35.59 -19.82
CA THR A 32 -16.99 -35.81 -18.58
C THR A 32 -15.81 -34.83 -18.56
N GLN A 33 -16.03 -33.62 -18.05
CA GLN A 33 -14.93 -32.82 -17.50
C GLN A 33 -14.64 -33.37 -16.10
N VAL A 34 -13.42 -33.85 -15.91
CA VAL A 34 -12.89 -34.18 -14.58
C VAL A 34 -12.71 -32.85 -13.84
N ASN A 35 -13.79 -32.33 -13.28
CA ASN A 35 -13.71 -31.29 -12.27
C ASN A 35 -13.21 -31.96 -11.00
N THR A 36 -11.91 -31.83 -10.74
CA THR A 36 -11.36 -32.03 -9.41
C THR A 36 -12.05 -31.00 -8.51
N ILE A 37 -13.09 -31.43 -7.81
CA ILE A 37 -13.72 -30.64 -6.75
C ILE A 37 -12.67 -30.54 -5.65
N ILE A 38 -11.85 -29.50 -5.70
CA ILE A 38 -11.03 -29.11 -4.54
C ILE A 38 -12.04 -28.66 -3.48
N PRO A 39 -12.11 -29.32 -2.31
CA PRO A 39 -13.03 -28.89 -1.25
C PRO A 39 -12.81 -27.40 -0.94
N GLU A 40 -13.87 -26.62 -0.69
CA GLU A 40 -13.77 -25.19 -0.31
C GLU A 40 -12.82 -24.92 0.88
N GLN A 41 -12.57 -25.95 1.70
CA GLN A 41 -11.58 -25.88 2.78
C GLN A 41 -10.13 -25.90 2.25
N ASN A 42 -9.84 -26.67 1.20
CA ASN A 42 -8.49 -26.76 0.61
C ASN A 42 -8.13 -25.50 -0.21
N THR A 43 -9.10 -24.86 -0.87
CA THR A 43 -8.88 -23.61 -1.61
C THR A 43 -8.52 -22.46 -0.67
N THR A 44 -9.17 -22.40 0.50
CA THR A 44 -8.87 -21.41 1.55
C THR A 44 -7.47 -21.62 2.16
N THR A 45 -7.06 -22.88 2.37
CA THR A 45 -5.72 -23.21 2.89
C THR A 45 -4.61 -22.87 1.89
N LEU A 46 -4.78 -23.23 0.61
CA LEU A 46 -3.80 -22.91 -0.43
C LEU A 46 -3.64 -21.39 -0.57
N ARG A 47 -4.75 -20.66 -0.66
CA ARG A 47 -4.75 -19.20 -0.73
C ARG A 47 -3.97 -18.57 0.41
N ARG A 48 -4.26 -18.98 1.65
CA ARG A 48 -3.55 -18.49 2.84
C ARG A 48 -2.04 -18.73 2.73
N GLN A 49 -1.63 -19.91 2.27
CA GLN A 49 -0.22 -20.24 2.09
C GLN A 49 0.46 -19.33 1.05
N VAL A 50 -0.08 -19.26 -0.18
CA VAL A 50 0.55 -18.49 -1.27
C VAL A 50 0.60 -16.98 -0.95
N VAL A 51 -0.45 -16.44 -0.32
CA VAL A 51 -0.47 -15.03 0.11
C VAL A 51 0.55 -14.78 1.22
N THR A 52 0.66 -15.68 2.20
CA THR A 52 1.63 -15.55 3.29
C THR A 52 3.07 -15.58 2.77
N GLU A 53 3.38 -16.51 1.87
CA GLU A 53 4.69 -16.61 1.22
C GLU A 53 4.99 -15.38 0.35
N ALA A 54 4.02 -14.90 -0.44
CA ALA A 54 4.16 -13.71 -1.26
C ALA A 54 4.40 -12.45 -0.41
N ARG A 55 3.65 -12.30 0.69
CA ARG A 55 3.82 -11.22 1.68
C ARG A 55 5.24 -11.17 2.20
N GLN A 56 5.79 -12.31 2.63
CA GLN A 56 7.17 -12.37 3.13
C GLN A 56 8.17 -11.91 2.05
N LYS A 57 8.01 -12.39 0.82
CA LYS A 57 8.85 -11.98 -0.32
C LYS A 57 8.72 -10.48 -0.63
N TRP A 58 7.53 -9.90 -0.51
CA TRP A 58 7.31 -8.46 -0.72
C TRP A 58 7.98 -7.62 0.38
N GLN A 59 7.88 -8.03 1.64
CA GLN A 59 8.56 -7.37 2.76
C GLN A 59 10.08 -7.38 2.58
N GLU A 60 10.65 -8.52 2.20
CA GLU A 60 12.09 -8.64 1.95
C GLU A 60 12.58 -7.72 0.83
N LYS A 61 11.75 -7.47 -0.20
CA LYS A 61 12.06 -6.50 -1.26
C LYS A 61 11.95 -5.04 -0.81
N LEU A 62 11.23 -4.77 0.28
CA LEU A 62 11.08 -3.45 0.88
C LEU A 62 12.20 -3.13 1.87
N PHE A 63 12.91 -4.14 2.41
CA PHE A 63 14.05 -3.92 3.28
C PHE A 63 15.13 -3.08 2.61
N ASP A 64 15.47 -1.95 3.25
CA ASP A 64 16.56 -1.09 2.82
C ASP A 64 17.86 -1.57 3.45
N LEU A 65 18.71 -2.26 2.67
CA LEU A 65 20.04 -2.70 3.13
C LEU A 65 21.11 -1.61 2.95
N GLY A 66 20.71 -0.40 2.58
CA GLY A 66 21.60 0.73 2.39
C GLY A 66 22.19 1.25 3.70
N ARG A 67 23.34 1.93 3.60
CA ARG A 67 24.08 2.46 4.76
C ARG A 67 23.37 3.54 5.57
N ARG A 68 22.20 4.00 5.10
CA ARG A 68 21.33 4.95 5.79
C ARG A 68 20.34 4.25 6.73
N ASN A 69 20.11 2.95 6.56
CA ASN A 69 19.24 2.18 7.45
C ASN A 69 19.93 2.01 8.80
N ASN A 70 19.40 2.65 9.84
CA ASN A 70 19.96 2.60 11.18
C ASN A 70 19.61 1.31 11.95
N LEU A 71 18.80 0.43 11.37
CA LEU A 71 18.65 -0.96 11.83
C LEU A 71 19.83 -1.84 11.39
N LEU A 72 20.65 -1.42 10.42
CA LEU A 72 21.81 -2.22 9.97
C LEU A 72 23.13 -1.50 10.19
N TYR A 73 23.15 -0.18 9.96
CA TYR A 73 24.33 0.65 10.09
C TYR A 73 24.11 1.78 11.09
N TYR A 74 23.76 1.40 12.33
CA TYR A 74 23.60 2.31 13.44
C TYR A 74 24.86 3.18 13.64
N ARG A 75 24.65 4.39 14.14
CA ARG A 75 25.68 5.27 14.66
C ARG A 75 25.08 6.17 15.72
N ASP A 76 25.86 6.52 16.73
CA ASP A 76 25.45 7.52 17.70
C ASP A 76 25.22 8.87 17.01
N LEU A 77 24.10 9.49 17.36
CA LEU A 77 23.73 10.83 16.97
C LEU A 77 24.03 11.78 18.13
N LYS A 78 24.39 13.03 17.80
CA LYS A 78 24.70 14.04 18.81
C LYS A 78 23.55 14.28 19.79
N THR A 79 22.31 14.32 19.29
CA THR A 79 21.11 14.58 20.09
C THR A 79 19.99 13.55 19.89
N GLY A 80 20.09 12.66 18.88
CA GLY A 80 19.02 11.73 18.51
C GLY A 80 19.16 10.30 19.06
N SER A 81 20.14 10.08 19.94
CA SER A 81 20.40 8.78 20.58
C SER A 81 20.93 8.98 21.99
N LEU A 82 20.50 8.13 22.90
CA LEU A 82 21.01 8.06 24.27
C LEU A 82 21.52 6.65 24.53
N ARG A 83 22.83 6.53 24.77
CA ARG A 83 23.54 5.26 24.94
C ARG A 83 23.73 4.94 26.42
N PHE A 84 23.51 3.67 26.78
CA PHE A 84 23.75 3.10 28.10
C PHE A 84 24.87 2.07 27.98
N ASP A 85 26.03 2.41 28.53
CA ASP A 85 27.25 1.59 28.51
C ASP A 85 28.15 1.98 29.69
N PRO A 86 28.23 1.16 30.77
CA PRO A 86 27.54 -0.11 30.94
C PRO A 86 26.03 0.05 31.11
N VAL A 87 25.27 -0.99 30.76
CA VAL A 87 23.81 -1.03 30.96
C VAL A 87 23.47 -1.35 32.42
N ASN A 88 22.58 -0.55 33.02
CA ASN A 88 22.00 -0.85 34.32
C ASN A 88 20.91 -1.94 34.16
N ALA A 89 21.10 -3.11 34.78
CA ALA A 89 20.16 -4.23 34.67
C ALA A 89 18.76 -3.85 35.19
N GLN A 90 18.67 -3.10 36.28
CA GLN A 90 17.41 -2.68 36.87
C GLN A 90 16.58 -1.80 35.92
N PHE A 91 17.24 -0.98 35.09
CA PHE A 91 16.57 -0.17 34.07
C PHE A 91 15.86 -1.04 33.04
N ILE A 92 16.55 -2.06 32.52
CA ILE A 92 15.99 -2.98 31.52
C ILE A 92 14.87 -3.81 32.14
N ASP A 93 15.08 -4.33 33.35
CA ASP A 93 14.11 -5.17 34.03
C ASP A 93 12.82 -4.39 34.36
N GLN A 94 12.93 -3.11 34.74
CA GLN A 94 11.77 -2.22 34.89
C GLN A 94 11.08 -1.96 33.56
N LEU A 95 11.83 -1.72 32.48
CA LEU A 95 11.26 -1.49 31.15
C LEU A 95 10.56 -2.70 30.55
N PHE A 96 10.96 -3.90 30.94
CA PHE A 96 10.32 -5.12 30.48
C PHE A 96 8.97 -5.35 31.17
N GLY A 97 8.74 -4.69 32.31
CA GLY A 97 7.42 -4.52 32.90
C GLY A 97 6.52 -3.58 32.10
N ASP A 98 5.23 -3.58 32.42
CA ASP A 98 4.21 -2.82 31.67
C ASP A 98 3.91 -1.44 32.28
N GLU A 99 4.61 -1.06 33.36
CA GLU A 99 4.38 0.22 34.04
C GLU A 99 5.37 1.30 33.60
N ALA A 100 4.86 2.52 33.41
CA ALA A 100 5.72 3.67 33.17
C ALA A 100 6.53 4.01 34.42
N PHE A 101 7.80 4.33 34.29
CA PHE A 101 8.67 4.74 35.40
C PHE A 101 9.54 5.94 35.04
N ASP A 102 10.09 6.62 36.05
CA ASP A 102 10.94 7.80 35.87
C ASP A 102 12.34 7.36 35.36
N LEU A 103 12.73 7.85 34.18
CA LEU A 103 14.01 7.54 33.57
C LEU A 103 15.17 8.36 34.18
N THR A 104 14.86 9.40 34.94
CA THR A 104 15.83 10.39 35.43
C THR A 104 16.97 9.79 36.25
N GLU A 105 16.69 8.74 37.04
CA GLU A 105 17.69 8.08 37.90
C GLU A 105 18.75 7.29 37.13
N TYR A 106 18.49 7.00 35.84
CA TYR A 106 19.38 6.25 34.97
C TYR A 106 20.22 7.13 34.03
N LEU A 107 20.07 8.46 34.12
CA LEU A 107 20.79 9.42 33.28
C LEU A 107 22.17 9.74 33.85
N ALA A 108 23.21 9.64 33.02
CA ALA A 108 24.58 9.92 33.43
C ALA A 108 24.88 11.43 33.43
N ASN A 109 24.44 12.15 32.39
CA ASN A 109 24.55 13.60 32.28
C ASN A 109 23.15 14.19 32.10
N ARG A 110 22.47 14.43 33.21
CA ARG A 110 21.05 14.84 33.23
C ARG A 110 20.75 16.00 32.28
N GLU A 111 21.56 17.03 32.21
CA GLU A 111 21.26 18.20 31.38
C GLU A 111 21.32 17.88 29.87
N ASP A 112 22.33 17.13 29.43
CA ASP A 112 22.51 16.74 28.03
C ASP A 112 21.54 15.61 27.64
N ASP A 113 21.35 14.64 28.53
CA ASP A 113 20.49 13.48 28.29
C ASP A 113 19.01 13.89 28.20
N LEU A 114 18.55 14.88 28.98
CA LEU A 114 17.20 15.43 28.83
C LEU A 114 16.99 16.10 27.46
N LYS A 115 18.01 16.77 26.90
CA LYS A 115 17.96 17.36 25.54
C LYS A 115 17.90 16.26 24.47
N LYS A 116 18.62 15.15 24.67
CA LYS A 116 18.56 13.97 23.81
C LYS A 116 17.18 13.30 23.85
N LEU A 117 16.65 13.04 25.05
CA LEU A 117 15.33 12.45 25.24
C LEU A 117 14.22 13.30 24.61
N ARG A 118 14.30 14.63 24.75
CA ARG A 118 13.39 15.54 24.03
C ARG A 118 13.47 15.37 22.52
N THR A 119 14.68 15.36 21.97
CA THR A 119 14.88 15.18 20.52
C THR A 119 14.33 13.82 20.04
N ILE A 120 14.54 12.75 20.81
CA ILE A 120 14.02 11.42 20.52
C ILE A 120 12.49 11.43 20.56
N SER A 121 11.89 11.98 21.62
CA SER A 121 10.44 12.08 21.80
C SER A 121 9.76 12.92 20.71
N ASP A 122 10.27 14.12 20.44
CA ASP A 122 9.74 15.03 19.41
C ASP A 122 9.81 14.36 18.03
N LYS A 123 10.90 13.65 17.75
CA LYS A 123 11.06 12.94 16.47
C LYS A 123 10.14 11.73 16.35
N ALA A 124 9.91 11.00 17.43
CA ALA A 124 8.98 9.87 17.46
C ALA A 124 7.53 10.35 17.23
N GLN A 125 7.13 11.43 17.91
CA GLN A 125 5.82 12.05 17.75
C GLN A 125 5.60 12.54 16.31
N SER A 126 6.59 13.24 15.73
CA SER A 126 6.54 13.66 14.32
C SER A 126 6.42 12.47 13.37
N ASN A 127 7.20 11.40 13.56
CA ASN A 127 7.11 10.21 12.73
C ASN A 127 5.74 9.52 12.84
N PHE A 128 5.14 9.46 14.03
CA PHE A 128 3.81 8.90 14.22
C PHE A 128 2.73 9.79 13.58
N GLU A 129 2.76 11.10 13.81
CA GLU A 129 1.76 12.04 13.26
C GLU A 129 1.83 12.15 11.73
N GLU A 130 3.03 12.12 11.15
CA GLU A 130 3.22 12.31 9.72
C GLU A 130 3.13 11.00 8.94
N LYS A 131 3.58 9.89 9.52
CA LYS A 131 3.79 8.62 8.80
C LYS A 131 3.09 7.42 9.44
N GLY A 132 2.40 7.59 10.56
CA GLY A 132 1.79 6.50 11.31
C GLY A 132 2.80 5.53 11.93
N MET A 133 4.10 5.84 11.91
CA MET A 133 5.15 4.90 12.32
C MET A 133 5.54 5.08 13.78
N THR A 134 5.57 3.97 14.52
CA THR A 134 6.17 3.94 15.86
C THR A 134 7.66 3.68 15.72
N THR A 135 8.49 4.71 15.88
CA THR A 135 9.94 4.60 15.63
C THR A 135 10.79 4.64 16.88
N ALA A 136 10.22 4.93 18.05
CA ALA A 136 10.97 4.98 19.31
C ALA A 136 11.20 3.57 19.86
N TYR A 137 12.46 3.19 20.00
CA TYR A 137 12.85 1.91 20.57
C TYR A 137 13.98 2.07 21.59
N LEU A 138 14.00 1.18 22.57
CA LEU A 138 15.25 0.75 23.17
C LEU A 138 15.83 -0.38 22.30
N ALA A 139 16.93 -0.09 21.61
CA ALA A 139 17.77 -1.07 20.96
C ALA A 139 18.71 -1.69 21.98
N ALA A 140 18.59 -2.98 22.25
CA ALA A 140 19.50 -3.71 23.13
C ALA A 140 20.34 -4.69 22.30
N GLY A 141 21.61 -4.86 22.67
CA GLY A 141 22.57 -5.70 21.97
C GLY A 141 22.95 -5.13 20.59
N LEU A 142 24.24 -4.95 20.34
CA LEU A 142 24.72 -4.53 19.01
C LEU A 142 25.56 -5.63 18.37
N ALA A 143 25.09 -6.16 17.24
CA ALA A 143 25.85 -7.07 16.40
C ALA A 143 26.68 -6.29 15.37
N THR A 144 27.93 -6.69 15.18
CA THR A 144 28.82 -6.16 14.13
C THR A 144 29.64 -7.29 13.52
N TRP A 145 29.96 -7.18 12.24
CA TRP A 145 30.78 -8.15 11.50
C TRP A 145 31.53 -7.44 10.37
N ARG A 146 32.57 -8.08 9.85
CA ARG A 146 33.33 -7.53 8.73
C ARG A 146 32.59 -7.71 7.42
N THR A 147 32.48 -6.65 6.66
CA THR A 147 31.99 -6.73 5.28
C THR A 147 33.14 -7.01 4.31
N SER A 148 32.82 -7.63 3.18
CA SER A 148 33.76 -7.83 2.08
C SER A 148 33.97 -6.56 1.24
N ASP A 149 33.10 -5.56 1.39
CA ASP A 149 33.25 -4.26 0.73
C ASP A 149 34.23 -3.36 1.51
N SER A 150 34.76 -2.32 0.86
CA SER A 150 35.62 -1.31 1.52
C SER A 150 34.82 -0.37 2.44
N GLY A 151 33.69 -0.85 2.95
CA GLY A 151 32.75 -0.11 3.75
C GLY A 151 33.10 0.03 5.21
N ARG A 152 32.21 0.75 5.91
CA ARG A 152 32.14 0.62 7.36
C ARG A 152 31.38 -0.67 7.68
N ASP A 153 31.86 -1.38 8.68
CA ASP A 153 31.20 -2.56 9.21
C ASP A 153 29.79 -2.20 9.71
N PRO A 154 28.79 -3.09 9.53
CA PRO A 154 27.47 -2.95 10.09
C PRO A 154 27.53 -2.88 11.62
N VAL A 155 26.59 -2.13 12.18
CA VAL A 155 26.34 -2.08 13.63
C VAL A 155 24.83 -2.16 13.74
N ALA A 156 24.31 -3.36 13.98
CA ALA A 156 22.90 -3.66 13.94
C ALA A 156 22.39 -3.94 15.35
N PRO A 157 21.35 -3.23 15.82
CA PRO A 157 20.60 -3.66 17.00
C PRO A 157 20.11 -5.09 16.85
N ILE A 158 20.18 -5.89 17.91
CA ILE A 158 19.63 -7.25 17.90
C ILE A 158 18.17 -7.21 18.35
N TRP A 159 17.90 -6.64 19.53
CA TRP A 159 16.55 -6.55 20.07
C TRP A 159 16.04 -5.11 20.02
N LEU A 160 14.77 -4.97 19.66
CA LEU A 160 14.04 -3.71 19.59
C LEU A 160 12.87 -3.81 20.57
N VAL A 161 12.94 -3.01 21.64
CA VAL A 161 11.85 -2.87 22.60
C VAL A 161 11.09 -1.59 22.26
N PRO A 162 9.84 -1.66 21.80
CA PRO A 162 9.06 -0.47 21.48
C PRO A 162 8.74 0.30 22.76
N ILE A 163 8.96 1.61 22.73
CA ILE A 163 8.81 2.47 23.90
C ILE A 163 8.00 3.73 23.59
N GLN A 164 7.50 4.34 24.64
CA GLN A 164 6.99 5.71 24.64
C GLN A 164 7.72 6.52 25.70
N LEU A 165 8.07 7.75 25.34
CA LEU A 165 8.68 8.73 26.22
C LEU A 165 7.67 9.84 26.48
N GLU A 166 7.40 10.12 27.75
CA GLU A 166 6.49 11.18 28.15
C GLU A 166 7.21 12.17 29.05
N SER A 167 7.10 13.44 28.69
CA SER A 167 7.66 14.53 29.50
C SER A 167 6.70 14.91 30.63
N ASP A 168 7.24 15.16 31.82
CA ASP A 168 6.48 15.76 32.91
C ASP A 168 6.36 17.28 32.71
N GLY A 169 5.26 17.71 32.10
CA GLY A 169 4.92 19.13 31.89
C GLY A 169 5.74 19.86 30.82
N LEU A 170 5.50 21.18 30.72
CA LEU A 170 6.04 22.05 29.65
C LEU A 170 7.55 22.31 29.72
N LEU A 171 8.18 22.08 30.87
CA LEU A 171 9.60 22.37 31.08
C LEU A 171 10.52 21.19 30.73
N HIS A 172 9.99 20.00 30.43
CA HIS A 172 10.78 18.82 30.06
C HIS A 172 11.91 18.47 31.05
N MET A 173 11.63 18.65 32.34
CA MET A 173 12.61 18.45 33.43
C MET A 173 12.75 16.99 33.87
N LYS A 174 11.82 16.14 33.45
CA LYS A 174 11.76 14.70 33.70
C LYS A 174 11.09 13.99 32.53
N TYR A 175 11.50 12.75 32.30
CA TYR A 175 10.86 11.85 31.34
C TYR A 175 10.46 10.56 32.03
N ARG A 176 9.24 10.11 31.76
CA ARG A 176 8.81 8.75 32.02
C ARG A 176 8.99 7.93 30.76
N ILE A 177 9.37 6.67 30.93
CA ILE A 177 9.48 5.69 29.85
C ILE A 177 8.56 4.52 30.16
N MET A 178 7.93 3.97 29.11
CA MET A 178 7.18 2.72 29.20
C MET A 178 7.34 1.91 27.92
N ARG A 179 7.20 0.60 28.03
CA ARG A 179 7.08 -0.29 26.89
C ARG A 179 5.67 -0.24 26.32
N THR A 180 5.55 -0.22 24.99
CA THR A 180 4.24 -0.06 24.29
C THR A 180 3.83 -1.25 23.44
N GLY A 181 4.68 -2.27 23.34
CA GLY A 181 4.41 -3.44 22.50
C GLY A 181 5.40 -4.57 22.74
N GLU A 182 5.32 -5.59 21.90
CA GLU A 182 6.19 -6.76 22.00
C GLU A 182 7.65 -6.45 21.64
N ILE A 183 8.57 -7.07 22.36
CA ILE A 183 9.99 -7.07 22.00
C ILE A 183 10.12 -7.78 20.65
N ARG A 184 10.98 -7.30 19.77
CA ARG A 184 11.22 -7.93 18.47
C ARG A 184 12.70 -8.08 18.23
N VAL A 185 13.08 -9.15 17.54
CA VAL A 185 14.41 -9.21 16.93
C VAL A 185 14.40 -8.35 15.67
N ASN A 186 15.50 -7.63 15.44
CA ASN A 186 15.63 -6.75 14.29
C ASN A 186 15.47 -7.53 12.97
N PRO A 187 14.40 -7.30 12.19
CA PRO A 187 14.10 -8.09 10.99
C PRO A 187 15.14 -7.90 9.88
N ILE A 188 15.82 -6.75 9.85
CA ILE A 188 16.87 -6.47 8.88
C ILE A 188 18.11 -7.31 9.19
N LEU A 189 18.45 -7.46 10.47
CA LEU A 189 19.54 -8.34 10.91
C LEU A 189 19.23 -9.81 10.55
N LEU A 190 18.03 -10.29 10.87
CA LEU A 190 17.57 -11.65 10.52
C LEU A 190 17.69 -11.90 9.01
N HIS A 191 17.23 -10.93 8.20
CA HIS A 191 17.29 -11.04 6.75
C HIS A 191 18.73 -11.16 6.24
N VAL A 192 19.62 -10.27 6.68
CA VAL A 192 21.02 -10.24 6.24
C VAL A 192 21.76 -11.51 6.66
N LEU A 193 21.62 -11.93 7.92
CA LEU A 193 22.27 -13.15 8.43
C LEU A 193 21.85 -14.41 7.66
N ARG A 194 20.55 -14.55 7.39
CA ARG A 194 20.04 -15.69 6.63
C ARG A 194 20.48 -15.64 5.17
N LYS A 195 20.37 -14.48 4.52
CA LYS A 195 20.60 -14.34 3.08
C LYS A 195 22.08 -14.40 2.72
N ASP A 196 22.92 -13.69 3.47
CA ASP A 196 24.33 -13.50 3.10
C ASP A 196 25.23 -14.55 3.78
N PHE A 197 24.79 -15.11 4.91
CA PHE A 197 25.61 -16.05 5.70
C PHE A 197 24.92 -17.39 6.00
N GLY A 198 23.67 -17.59 5.59
CA GLY A 198 22.93 -18.83 5.88
C GLY A 198 22.56 -19.04 7.35
N VAL A 199 22.76 -18.02 8.21
CA VAL A 199 22.50 -18.11 9.65
C VAL A 199 21.04 -17.76 9.93
N VAL A 200 20.29 -18.71 10.49
CA VAL A 200 18.88 -18.53 10.89
C VAL A 200 18.80 -18.37 12.39
N LEU A 201 18.55 -17.15 12.87
CA LEU A 201 18.34 -16.90 14.30
C LEU A 201 16.90 -17.22 14.69
N ASN A 202 16.70 -17.65 15.94
CA ASN A 202 15.38 -17.77 16.54
C ASN A 202 14.87 -16.38 16.94
N ASP A 203 13.72 -15.98 16.40
CA ASP A 203 13.03 -14.72 16.70
C ASP A 203 11.78 -14.88 17.57
N GLU A 204 11.43 -16.11 17.96
CA GLU A 204 10.29 -16.43 18.84
C GLU A 204 10.68 -16.45 20.33
N ASP A 205 11.89 -16.91 20.65
CA ASP A 205 12.40 -16.96 22.04
C ASP A 205 12.97 -15.60 22.47
N LEU A 206 12.08 -14.69 22.85
CA LEU A 206 12.44 -13.32 23.24
C LEU A 206 12.97 -13.24 24.69
N PRO A 207 13.97 -12.39 24.96
CA PRO A 207 14.57 -12.29 26.29
C PRO A 207 13.56 -11.73 27.30
N ALA A 208 13.56 -12.31 28.51
CA ALA A 208 12.67 -11.89 29.60
C ALA A 208 13.27 -10.82 30.53
N ASN A 209 14.59 -10.58 30.48
CA ASN A 209 15.31 -9.61 31.30
C ASN A 209 16.71 -9.33 30.72
N TRP A 210 17.49 -8.44 31.34
CA TRP A 210 18.84 -8.12 30.86
C TRP A 210 19.81 -9.31 30.84
N GLU A 211 19.74 -10.21 31.82
CA GLU A 211 20.62 -11.39 31.87
C GLU A 211 20.31 -12.40 30.76
N ALA A 212 19.03 -12.62 30.46
CA ALA A 212 18.60 -13.43 29.32
C ALA A 212 19.10 -12.82 28.01
N LEU A 213 19.01 -11.49 27.87
CA LEU A 213 19.50 -10.73 26.72
C LEU A 213 20.99 -10.98 26.45
N LYS A 214 21.84 -10.88 27.49
CA LYS A 214 23.28 -11.20 27.38
C LYS A 214 23.53 -12.67 27.01
N ARG A 215 22.84 -13.62 27.66
CA ARG A 215 22.99 -15.06 27.37
C ARG A 215 22.61 -15.38 25.92
N GLN A 216 21.48 -14.85 25.45
CA GLN A 216 21.04 -15.01 24.07
C GLN A 216 22.00 -14.32 23.10
N GLY A 217 22.58 -13.17 23.46
CA GLY A 217 23.58 -12.48 22.63
C GLY A 217 24.85 -13.29 22.43
N GLN A 218 25.32 -13.94 23.50
CA GLN A 218 26.42 -14.90 23.44
C GLN A 218 26.07 -16.11 22.59
N ALA A 219 24.84 -16.65 22.69
CA ALA A 219 24.38 -17.76 21.87
C ALA A 219 24.31 -17.37 20.38
N ILE A 220 23.81 -16.18 20.05
CA ILE A 220 23.79 -15.63 18.68
C ILE A 220 25.22 -15.49 18.16
N GLN A 221 26.15 -14.97 18.96
CA GLN A 221 27.56 -14.87 18.57
C GLN A 221 28.20 -16.23 18.31
N GLN A 222 27.88 -17.25 19.11
CA GLN A 222 28.34 -18.63 18.88
C GLN A 222 27.71 -19.24 17.63
N GLN A 223 26.42 -19.01 17.40
CA GLN A 223 25.72 -19.52 16.22
C GLN A 223 26.28 -18.90 14.93
N ALA A 224 26.64 -17.62 14.96
CA ALA A 224 27.22 -16.87 13.85
C ALA A 224 28.76 -16.89 13.82
N HIS A 225 29.42 -17.87 14.45
CA HIS A 225 30.89 -17.93 14.55
C HIS A 225 31.61 -18.02 13.19
N GLU A 226 30.95 -18.56 12.14
CA GLU A 226 31.49 -18.60 10.78
C GLU A 226 31.42 -17.23 10.07
N VAL A 227 30.65 -16.28 10.60
CA VAL A 227 30.55 -14.93 10.05
C VAL A 227 31.81 -14.14 10.43
N PRO A 228 32.58 -13.63 9.45
CA PRO A 228 33.88 -13.01 9.71
C PRO A 228 33.82 -11.83 10.68
N GLY A 229 34.48 -11.96 11.83
CA GLY A 229 34.55 -10.89 12.83
C GLY A 229 33.22 -10.60 13.53
N PHE A 230 32.26 -11.52 13.49
CA PHE A 230 30.98 -11.35 14.14
C PHE A 230 31.13 -11.24 15.67
N THR A 231 30.67 -10.14 16.24
CA THR A 231 30.70 -9.89 17.67
C THR A 231 29.41 -9.21 18.12
N VAL A 232 29.03 -9.48 19.37
CA VAL A 232 27.87 -8.88 20.03
C VAL A 232 28.34 -8.06 21.22
N GLN A 233 27.85 -6.84 21.33
CA GLN A 233 28.15 -5.93 22.43
C GLN A 233 26.92 -5.72 23.32
N ASP A 234 27.12 -5.82 24.63
CA ASP A 234 26.09 -5.69 25.67
C ASP A 234 25.75 -4.23 25.98
N ILE A 235 25.27 -3.49 24.98
CA ILE A 235 24.91 -2.07 25.06
C ILE A 235 23.41 -1.90 24.85
N ALA A 236 22.84 -0.85 25.42
CA ALA A 236 21.49 -0.42 25.12
C ALA A 236 21.46 1.04 24.63
N ILE A 237 20.58 1.34 23.68
CA ILE A 237 20.44 2.66 23.05
C ILE A 237 18.96 3.00 22.97
N LEU A 238 18.58 4.15 23.52
CA LEU A 238 17.31 4.79 23.23
C LEU A 238 17.45 5.65 21.98
N GLY A 239 16.55 5.50 21.01
CA GLY A 239 16.59 6.28 19.78
C GLY A 239 15.43 5.99 18.85
N ASN A 240 15.41 6.71 17.72
CA ASN A 240 14.46 6.44 16.65
C ASN A 240 15.05 5.51 15.60
N PHE A 241 14.54 4.28 15.49
CA PHE A 241 14.98 3.28 14.52
C PHE A 241 13.93 3.14 13.42
N SER A 242 14.33 3.42 12.19
CA SER A 242 13.43 3.34 11.02
C SER A 242 14.21 3.37 9.71
N PHE A 243 13.56 2.91 8.65
CA PHE A 243 14.03 3.06 7.28
C PHE A 243 12.89 3.54 6.38
N GLN A 244 13.21 4.00 5.17
CA GLN A 244 12.25 4.72 4.31
C GLN A 244 10.97 3.94 4.00
N LYS A 245 11.07 2.62 3.87
CA LYS A 245 9.96 1.73 3.48
C LYS A 245 9.35 0.97 4.66
N MET A 246 9.68 1.33 5.89
CA MET A 246 9.24 0.61 7.09
C MET A 246 7.71 0.61 7.24
N ALA A 247 7.05 1.75 7.01
CA ALA A 247 5.58 1.84 7.02
C ALA A 247 4.93 0.79 6.11
N MET A 248 5.47 0.59 4.90
CA MET A 248 4.93 -0.41 3.95
C MET A 248 5.13 -1.85 4.46
N VAL A 249 6.21 -2.11 5.20
CA VAL A 249 6.45 -3.43 5.81
C VAL A 249 5.48 -3.66 6.96
N GLU A 250 5.25 -2.66 7.80
CA GLU A 250 4.29 -2.68 8.90
C GLU A 250 2.87 -2.89 8.38
N ASP A 251 2.44 -2.14 7.37
CA ASP A 251 1.13 -2.32 6.70
C ASP A 251 0.94 -3.76 6.22
N LEU A 252 1.95 -4.36 5.58
CA LEU A 252 1.86 -5.75 5.12
C LEU A 252 1.70 -6.74 6.29
N ASN A 253 2.33 -6.48 7.44
CA ASN A 253 2.17 -7.31 8.63
C ASN A 253 0.77 -7.17 9.23
N GLU A 254 0.31 -5.94 9.43
CA GLU A 254 -0.97 -5.64 10.07
C GLU A 254 -2.17 -6.10 9.23
N LEU A 255 -2.08 -5.97 7.91
CA LEU A 255 -3.15 -6.33 6.98
C LEU A 255 -3.18 -7.81 6.60
N GLY A 256 -2.42 -8.68 7.27
CA GLY A 256 -2.23 -10.08 6.88
C GLY A 256 -3.51 -10.83 6.49
N GLU A 257 -4.55 -10.80 7.32
CA GLU A 257 -5.83 -11.46 7.01
C GLU A 257 -6.59 -10.75 5.88
N ALA A 258 -6.61 -9.41 5.87
CA ALA A 258 -7.28 -8.64 4.82
C ALA A 258 -6.64 -8.87 3.44
N LEU A 259 -5.32 -9.08 3.38
CA LEU A 259 -4.59 -9.44 2.15
C LEU A 259 -5.02 -10.82 1.64
N ILE A 260 -5.29 -11.78 2.54
CA ILE A 260 -5.76 -13.12 2.18
C ILE A 260 -7.19 -13.07 1.62
N GLU A 261 -8.06 -12.24 2.20
CA GLU A 261 -9.45 -12.11 1.77
C GLU A 261 -9.61 -11.41 0.40
N ASN A 262 -8.65 -10.58 0.01
CA ASN A 262 -8.73 -9.79 -1.22
C ASN A 262 -8.34 -10.60 -2.47
N ASP A 263 -9.29 -10.75 -3.42
CA ASP A 263 -9.06 -11.52 -4.66
C ASP A 263 -7.97 -10.92 -5.57
N LEU A 264 -7.80 -9.60 -5.61
CA LEU A 264 -6.72 -8.97 -6.39
C LEU A 264 -5.34 -9.29 -5.80
N VAL A 265 -5.21 -9.18 -4.48
CA VAL A 265 -3.96 -9.50 -3.77
C VAL A 265 -3.65 -10.99 -3.88
N ALA A 266 -4.65 -11.85 -3.68
CA ALA A 266 -4.49 -13.29 -3.84
C ALA A 266 -4.05 -13.67 -5.26
N ALA A 267 -4.62 -13.03 -6.29
CA ALA A 267 -4.19 -13.26 -7.66
C ALA A 267 -2.75 -12.81 -7.92
N LEU A 268 -2.35 -11.65 -7.39
CA LEU A 268 -0.96 -11.18 -7.44
C LEU A 268 0.02 -12.10 -6.70
N ALA A 269 -0.45 -12.78 -5.64
CA ALA A 269 0.30 -13.80 -4.92
C ALA A 269 0.38 -15.15 -5.65
N GLY A 270 -0.41 -15.34 -6.71
CA GLY A 270 -0.43 -16.56 -7.53
C GLY A 270 -1.56 -17.55 -7.21
N ASP A 271 -2.61 -17.13 -6.49
CA ASP A 271 -3.79 -17.98 -6.22
C ASP A 271 -4.57 -18.26 -7.53
N PRO A 272 -4.65 -19.52 -8.00
CA PRO A 272 -5.23 -19.84 -9.30
C PRO A 272 -6.74 -19.56 -9.36
N ASP A 273 -7.44 -19.73 -8.24
CA ASP A 273 -8.88 -19.45 -8.16
C ASP A 273 -9.16 -17.95 -8.21
N ALA A 274 -8.37 -17.12 -7.52
CA ALA A 274 -8.48 -15.67 -7.62
C ALA A 274 -8.21 -15.18 -9.05
N ILE A 275 -7.14 -15.69 -9.68
CA ILE A 275 -6.80 -15.38 -11.07
C ILE A 275 -8.00 -15.70 -11.95
N THR A 276 -8.54 -16.91 -11.84
CA THR A 276 -9.69 -17.34 -12.62
C THR A 276 -10.91 -16.43 -12.40
N ARG A 277 -11.21 -16.05 -11.15
CA ARG A 277 -12.34 -15.15 -10.82
C ARG A 277 -12.16 -13.75 -11.38
N LEU A 278 -10.96 -13.18 -11.32
CA LEU A 278 -10.68 -11.86 -11.89
C LEU A 278 -10.83 -11.85 -13.41
N PHE A 279 -10.38 -12.92 -14.09
CA PHE A 279 -10.51 -13.03 -15.55
C PHE A 279 -11.88 -13.56 -16.01
N ALA A 280 -12.68 -14.14 -15.11
CA ALA A 280 -14.05 -14.55 -15.40
C ALA A 280 -15.00 -13.36 -15.66
N GLY A 281 -14.59 -12.13 -15.30
CA GLY A 281 -15.32 -10.89 -15.59
C GLY A 281 -15.47 -10.55 -17.08
N GLY A 282 -14.86 -11.34 -17.98
CA GLY A 282 -14.96 -11.22 -19.43
C GLY A 282 -13.89 -10.35 -20.07
N SER A 283 -13.87 -10.32 -21.41
CA SER A 283 -13.00 -9.46 -22.20
C SER A 283 -13.24 -7.97 -21.91
N PRO A 284 -12.26 -7.09 -22.19
CA PRO A 284 -12.46 -5.64 -22.19
C PRO A 284 -13.74 -5.23 -22.93
N ALA A 285 -14.29 -4.06 -22.60
CA ALA A 285 -15.48 -3.53 -23.26
C ALA A 285 -15.33 -3.59 -24.80
N ASP A 286 -16.38 -3.95 -25.53
CA ASP A 286 -16.29 -4.01 -26.99
C ASP A 286 -16.20 -2.57 -27.54
N ILE A 287 -15.24 -2.34 -28.44
CA ILE A 287 -15.09 -1.06 -29.13
C ILE A 287 -16.35 -0.75 -29.95
N ALA A 288 -17.01 -1.77 -30.51
CA ALA A 288 -18.23 -1.61 -31.28
C ALA A 288 -19.44 -1.12 -30.45
N GLU A 289 -19.40 -1.31 -29.12
CA GLU A 289 -20.45 -0.87 -28.21
C GLU A 289 -20.27 0.57 -27.73
N LEU A 290 -19.07 1.15 -27.88
CA LEU A 290 -18.78 2.53 -27.42
C LEU A 290 -19.72 3.57 -28.04
N ASP A 291 -20.04 3.33 -29.30
CA ASP A 291 -20.87 4.15 -30.14
C ASP A 291 -22.36 4.15 -29.74
N GLN A 292 -22.78 3.18 -28.92
CA GLN A 292 -24.15 3.07 -28.42
C GLN A 292 -24.37 3.85 -27.12
N ILE A 293 -23.31 4.36 -26.51
CA ILE A 293 -23.37 4.96 -25.19
C ILE A 293 -24.05 6.33 -25.27
N PRO A 294 -25.08 6.61 -24.45
CA PRO A 294 -25.71 7.93 -24.44
C PRO A 294 -24.72 9.04 -24.08
N PRO A 295 -24.69 10.18 -24.79
CA PRO A 295 -23.78 11.28 -24.46
C PRO A 295 -23.95 11.88 -23.06
N ASP A 296 -25.11 11.68 -22.43
CA ASP A 296 -25.39 12.08 -21.05
C ASP A 296 -24.90 11.07 -19.99
N ASP A 297 -24.36 9.92 -20.42
CA ASP A 297 -23.62 8.94 -19.60
C ASP A 297 -22.13 8.86 -20.03
N GLU A 298 -21.59 9.96 -20.52
CA GLU A 298 -20.17 10.13 -20.82
C GLU A 298 -19.63 11.38 -20.11
N PHE A 299 -18.61 11.18 -19.29
CA PHE A 299 -17.99 12.23 -18.47
C PHE A 299 -16.49 12.37 -18.78
N THR A 300 -16.10 11.99 -19.99
CA THR A 300 -14.77 12.19 -20.57
C THR A 300 -14.46 13.69 -20.68
N LEU A 301 -13.33 14.15 -20.12
CA LEU A 301 -12.94 15.57 -20.12
C LEU A 301 -12.00 15.96 -21.25
N LEU A 302 -11.14 15.02 -21.63
CA LEU A 302 -10.08 15.20 -22.62
C LEU A 302 -10.31 14.21 -23.78
N ASP A 303 -9.83 14.53 -24.97
CA ASP A 303 -9.95 13.66 -26.14
C ASP A 303 -9.55 12.21 -25.81
N ALA A 304 -10.28 11.24 -26.35
CA ALA A 304 -9.96 9.83 -26.15
C ALA A 304 -10.16 9.08 -27.46
N ASP A 305 -9.11 8.41 -27.94
CA ASP A 305 -9.25 7.47 -29.05
C ASP A 305 -10.06 6.23 -28.61
N SER A 306 -10.43 5.38 -29.56
CA SER A 306 -11.26 4.19 -29.29
C SER A 306 -10.62 3.22 -28.30
N SER A 307 -9.29 3.11 -28.28
CA SER A 307 -8.57 2.24 -27.33
C SER A 307 -8.61 2.82 -25.91
N GLN A 308 -8.45 4.14 -25.77
CA GLN A 308 -8.56 4.84 -24.50
C GLN A 308 -9.99 4.81 -23.96
N GLN A 309 -11.00 4.98 -24.82
CA GLN A 309 -12.41 4.85 -24.45
C GLN A 309 -12.76 3.43 -23.99
N GLN A 310 -12.26 2.40 -24.69
CA GLN A 310 -12.40 1.00 -24.24
C GLN A 310 -11.83 0.79 -22.84
N VAL A 311 -10.65 1.34 -22.55
CA VAL A 311 -10.03 1.28 -21.22
C VAL A 311 -10.91 1.98 -20.18
N ILE A 312 -11.33 3.22 -20.45
CA ILE A 312 -12.18 4.01 -19.56
C ILE A 312 -13.45 3.23 -19.22
N ARG A 313 -14.15 2.70 -20.23
CA ARG A 313 -15.40 1.94 -20.04
C ARG A 313 -15.19 0.62 -19.30
N THR A 314 -14.13 -0.11 -19.62
CA THR A 314 -13.77 -1.35 -18.91
C THR A 314 -13.57 -1.08 -17.42
N VAL A 315 -12.85 0.00 -17.08
CA VAL A 315 -12.57 0.37 -15.68
C VAL A 315 -13.84 0.82 -14.96
N ILE A 316 -14.69 1.64 -15.57
CA ILE A 316 -15.95 2.13 -14.96
C ILE A 316 -16.94 0.99 -14.67
N GLN A 317 -16.89 -0.11 -15.44
CA GLN A 317 -17.63 -1.35 -15.16
C GLN A 317 -17.12 -2.11 -13.93
N GLY A 318 -16.16 -1.56 -13.19
CA GLY A 318 -15.60 -2.14 -11.97
C GLY A 318 -14.52 -3.18 -12.23
N ARG A 319 -14.00 -3.28 -13.46
CA ARG A 319 -12.96 -4.24 -13.81
C ARG A 319 -11.57 -3.70 -13.47
N SER A 320 -10.73 -4.58 -12.94
CA SER A 320 -9.32 -4.31 -12.67
C SER A 320 -8.47 -4.77 -13.85
N GLY A 321 -7.40 -4.04 -14.18
CA GLY A 321 -6.54 -4.41 -15.31
C GLY A 321 -5.23 -3.63 -15.37
N VAL A 322 -4.31 -4.12 -16.21
CA VAL A 322 -3.03 -3.47 -16.50
C VAL A 322 -3.11 -2.83 -17.88
N ILE A 323 -2.87 -1.52 -17.93
CA ILE A 323 -2.91 -0.75 -19.18
C ILE A 323 -1.48 -0.52 -19.66
N LEU A 324 -1.15 -1.05 -20.83
CA LEU A 324 0.16 -0.91 -21.46
C LEU A 324 0.08 0.12 -22.59
N GLY A 325 0.95 1.13 -22.54
CA GLY A 325 1.02 2.15 -23.58
C GLY A 325 2.44 2.69 -23.73
N PRO A 326 3.02 2.74 -24.95
CA PRO A 326 4.30 3.39 -25.22
C PRO A 326 4.35 4.86 -24.74
N PRO A 327 5.55 5.47 -24.61
CA PRO A 327 5.66 6.91 -24.36
C PRO A 327 4.87 7.73 -25.40
N GLY A 328 4.16 8.77 -24.96
CA GLY A 328 3.37 9.62 -25.85
C GLY A 328 1.94 9.15 -26.18
N THR A 329 1.53 7.94 -25.78
CA THR A 329 0.18 7.38 -26.06
C THR A 329 -0.97 7.92 -25.20
N GLY A 330 -0.78 9.07 -24.56
CA GLY A 330 -1.86 9.70 -23.78
C GLY A 330 -2.26 9.00 -22.48
N LYS A 331 -1.44 8.11 -21.89
CA LYS A 331 -1.78 7.43 -20.61
C LYS A 331 -2.29 8.37 -19.50
N SER A 332 -1.62 9.51 -19.29
CA SER A 332 -2.05 10.50 -18.29
C SER A 332 -3.39 11.14 -18.64
N GLN A 333 -3.71 11.28 -19.92
CA GLN A 333 -4.99 11.76 -20.41
C GLN A 333 -6.10 10.74 -20.11
N THR A 334 -5.84 9.45 -20.35
CA THR A 334 -6.74 8.36 -19.96
C THR A 334 -6.97 8.32 -18.45
N ILE A 335 -5.94 8.54 -17.63
CA ILE A 335 -6.08 8.60 -16.16
C ILE A 335 -7.01 9.74 -15.73
N VAL A 336 -6.85 10.94 -16.31
CA VAL A 336 -7.71 12.09 -16.00
C VAL A 336 -9.16 11.78 -16.35
N ASN A 337 -9.41 11.17 -17.51
CA ASN A 337 -10.76 10.78 -17.92
C ASN A 337 -11.36 9.73 -16.97
N ILE A 338 -10.58 8.72 -16.53
CA ILE A 338 -11.06 7.74 -15.53
C ILE A 338 -11.41 8.42 -14.20
N ILE A 339 -10.58 9.35 -13.72
CA ILE A 339 -10.85 10.10 -12.48
C ILE A 339 -12.15 10.89 -12.62
N ALA A 340 -12.34 11.58 -13.74
CA ALA A 340 -13.54 12.37 -14.02
C ALA A 340 -14.80 11.51 -14.05
N GLU A 341 -14.74 10.38 -14.75
CA GLU A 341 -15.84 9.44 -14.88
C GLU A 341 -16.28 8.86 -13.53
N TYR A 342 -15.32 8.54 -12.65
CA TYR A 342 -15.65 8.11 -11.29
C TYR A 342 -16.19 9.24 -10.42
N ALA A 343 -15.57 10.42 -10.48
CA ALA A 343 -16.01 11.58 -9.71
C ALA A 343 -17.42 12.02 -10.09
N ALA A 344 -17.75 12.05 -11.39
CA ALA A 344 -19.09 12.37 -11.89
C ALA A 344 -20.14 11.36 -11.42
N ARG A 345 -19.75 10.10 -11.19
CA ARG A 345 -20.61 9.05 -10.60
C ARG A 345 -20.58 9.00 -9.07
N GLY A 346 -20.06 10.04 -8.42
CA GLY A 346 -20.03 10.15 -6.96
C GLY A 346 -19.08 9.15 -6.27
N LYS A 347 -18.08 8.62 -6.98
CA LYS A 347 -17.06 7.72 -6.43
C LYS A 347 -15.81 8.50 -6.06
N SER A 348 -15.13 8.04 -5.01
CA SER A 348 -13.80 8.51 -4.63
C SER A 348 -12.72 7.75 -5.37
N VAL A 349 -11.66 8.44 -5.80
CA VAL A 349 -10.50 7.83 -6.47
C VAL A 349 -9.24 8.12 -5.68
N LEU A 350 -8.48 7.07 -5.34
CA LEU A 350 -7.12 7.19 -4.83
C LEU A 350 -6.14 6.96 -5.99
N PHE A 351 -5.47 8.02 -6.42
CA PHE A 351 -4.42 7.93 -7.44
C PHE A 351 -3.04 7.92 -6.79
N VAL A 352 -2.28 6.83 -7.02
CA VAL A 352 -0.93 6.64 -6.47
C VAL A 352 0.07 6.54 -7.61
N ALA A 353 1.21 7.22 -7.46
CA ALA A 353 2.32 7.14 -8.41
C ALA A 353 3.66 7.17 -7.67
N GLU A 354 4.67 6.50 -8.23
CA GLU A 354 6.02 6.46 -7.65
C GLU A 354 6.72 7.83 -7.66
N LYS A 355 6.51 8.60 -8.74
CA LYS A 355 7.19 9.88 -8.95
C LYS A 355 6.22 11.05 -8.89
N ARG A 356 6.62 12.10 -8.17
CA ARG A 356 5.89 13.37 -8.05
C ARG A 356 5.49 13.96 -9.40
N ALA A 357 6.39 13.90 -10.39
CA ALA A 357 6.13 14.41 -11.74
C ALA A 357 4.89 13.76 -12.41
N ALA A 358 4.58 12.50 -12.12
CA ALA A 358 3.38 11.86 -12.65
C ALA A 358 2.09 12.41 -12.01
N LEU A 359 2.14 12.72 -10.71
CA LEU A 359 1.05 13.40 -10.00
C LEU A 359 0.84 14.82 -10.57
N ASP A 360 1.93 15.57 -10.74
CA ASP A 360 1.87 16.95 -11.25
C ASP A 360 1.29 17.01 -12.67
N VAL A 361 1.59 16.03 -13.54
CA VAL A 361 1.01 15.95 -14.89
C VAL A 361 -0.51 15.75 -14.84
N VAL A 362 -1.01 14.88 -13.95
CA VAL A 362 -2.46 14.62 -13.81
C VAL A 362 -3.16 15.82 -13.18
N LEU A 363 -2.59 16.40 -12.12
CA LEU A 363 -3.11 17.61 -11.46
C LEU A 363 -3.12 18.81 -12.40
N GLY A 364 -2.06 18.99 -13.20
CA GLY A 364 -1.98 20.03 -14.23
C GLY A 364 -3.10 19.91 -15.25
N ARG A 365 -3.36 18.70 -15.76
CA ARG A 365 -4.46 18.46 -16.70
C ARG A 365 -5.84 18.70 -16.09
N LEU A 366 -6.07 18.31 -14.83
CA LEU A 366 -7.30 18.65 -14.12
C LEU A 366 -7.45 20.18 -13.96
N LYS A 367 -6.35 20.88 -13.68
CA LYS A 367 -6.33 22.35 -13.59
C LYS A 367 -6.63 23.02 -14.93
N ASP A 368 -6.11 22.49 -16.03
CA ASP A 368 -6.32 23.04 -17.37
C ASP A 368 -7.81 23.01 -17.77
N VAL A 369 -8.56 22.02 -17.29
CA VAL A 369 -10.03 21.93 -17.44
C VAL A 369 -10.80 22.50 -16.24
N GLY A 370 -10.10 23.14 -15.30
CA GLY A 370 -10.68 23.82 -14.15
C GLY A 370 -11.26 22.91 -13.06
N LEU A 371 -10.88 21.62 -13.02
CA LEU A 371 -11.36 20.60 -12.07
C LEU A 371 -10.31 20.16 -11.03
N ASP A 372 -9.24 20.95 -10.85
CA ASP A 372 -8.20 20.74 -9.83
C ASP A 372 -8.74 20.65 -8.40
N TYR A 373 -9.84 21.35 -8.12
CA TYR A 373 -10.52 21.33 -6.82
C TYR A 373 -11.13 19.96 -6.44
N LEU A 374 -11.28 19.04 -7.39
CA LEU A 374 -11.72 17.67 -7.13
C LEU A 374 -10.62 16.79 -6.55
N ALA A 375 -9.36 17.20 -6.68
CA ALA A 375 -8.22 16.44 -6.19
C ALA A 375 -7.73 17.01 -4.85
N LEU A 376 -7.37 16.10 -3.93
CA LEU A 376 -6.63 16.42 -2.71
C LEU A 376 -5.22 15.85 -2.82
N ASP A 377 -4.21 16.71 -2.72
CA ASP A 377 -2.81 16.30 -2.84
C ASP A 377 -2.23 15.92 -1.47
N LEU A 378 -2.25 14.62 -1.18
CA LEU A 378 -1.77 14.07 0.09
C LEU A 378 -0.25 14.17 0.28
N GLN A 379 0.53 14.33 -0.78
CA GLN A 379 1.99 14.47 -0.64
C GLN A 379 2.37 15.91 -0.31
N ALA A 380 1.67 16.88 -0.90
CA ALA A 380 1.81 18.27 -0.53
C ALA A 380 1.24 18.54 0.89
N ALA A 381 0.23 17.77 1.30
CA ALA A 381 -0.37 17.78 2.62
C ALA A 381 0.63 17.52 3.76
N GLU A 382 1.61 16.64 3.58
CA GLU A 382 2.69 16.38 4.56
C GLU A 382 3.46 17.67 4.92
N GLN A 383 3.53 18.64 4.00
CA GLN A 383 4.31 19.85 4.19
C GLN A 383 3.55 20.94 4.96
N SER A 384 2.20 20.94 4.95
CA SER A 384 1.41 21.95 5.65
C SER A 384 -0.05 21.55 5.89
N LYS A 385 -0.41 21.24 7.14
CA LYS A 385 -1.81 21.03 7.58
C LYS A 385 -2.72 22.22 7.23
N LYS A 386 -2.19 23.45 7.28
CA LYS A 386 -2.94 24.68 6.93
C LYS A 386 -3.29 24.75 5.44
N MET A 387 -2.39 24.29 4.58
CA MET A 387 -2.63 24.26 3.13
C MET A 387 -3.78 23.30 2.79
N ILE A 388 -3.82 22.11 3.41
CA ILE A 388 -4.92 21.15 3.27
C ILE A 388 -6.26 21.79 3.66
N ALA A 389 -6.31 22.40 4.85
CA ALA A 389 -7.53 23.02 5.34
C ALA A 389 -8.04 24.12 4.38
N ASN A 390 -7.11 24.92 3.83
CA ASN A 390 -7.44 25.94 2.84
C ASN A 390 -7.95 25.33 1.52
N GLN A 391 -7.30 24.28 1.01
CA GLN A 391 -7.71 23.57 -0.20
C GLN A 391 -9.09 22.93 -0.04
N LEU A 392 -9.34 22.26 1.08
CA LEU A 392 -10.65 21.68 1.38
C LEU A 392 -11.72 22.77 1.47
N GLY A 393 -11.42 23.89 2.14
CA GLY A 393 -12.32 25.02 2.25
C GLY A 393 -12.66 25.65 0.90
N SER A 394 -11.67 25.83 0.02
CA SER A 394 -11.90 26.38 -1.33
C SER A 394 -12.69 25.42 -2.22
N SER A 395 -12.38 24.12 -2.18
CA SER A 395 -13.14 23.09 -2.91
C SER A 395 -14.60 23.04 -2.48
N LEU A 396 -14.87 23.02 -1.16
CA LEU A 396 -16.24 23.02 -0.63
C LEU A 396 -17.01 24.28 -1.03
N ASN A 397 -16.37 25.44 -1.00
CA ASN A 397 -17.01 26.69 -1.42
C ASN A 397 -17.33 26.68 -2.93
N ARG A 398 -16.45 26.13 -3.76
CA ARG A 398 -16.66 26.02 -5.20
C ARG A 398 -17.81 25.06 -5.54
N ILE A 399 -17.86 23.91 -4.87
CA ILE A 399 -18.95 22.95 -5.01
C ILE A 399 -20.29 23.59 -4.60
N ARG A 400 -20.32 24.32 -3.48
CA ARG A 400 -21.53 25.00 -2.99
C ARG A 400 -22.08 26.04 -3.96
N ASN A 401 -21.20 26.75 -4.67
CA ASN A 401 -21.56 27.83 -5.58
C ASN A 401 -21.59 27.37 -7.05
N ALA A 402 -21.51 26.07 -7.33
CA ALA A 402 -21.55 25.56 -8.69
C ALA A 402 -22.96 25.73 -9.27
N GLU A 403 -23.05 26.40 -10.41
CA GLU A 403 -24.31 26.55 -11.13
C GLU A 403 -24.63 25.28 -11.94
N PRO A 404 -25.90 24.88 -12.04
CA PRO A 404 -26.31 23.80 -12.93
C PRO A 404 -25.91 24.12 -14.38
N VAL A 405 -25.35 23.13 -15.07
CA VAL A 405 -25.02 23.28 -16.49
C VAL A 405 -26.30 23.13 -17.32
N GLU A 406 -26.67 24.20 -18.02
CA GLU A 406 -27.77 24.19 -19.00
C GLU A 406 -27.37 23.37 -20.24
N SER A 407 -27.79 22.10 -20.27
CA SER A 407 -27.48 21.15 -21.36
C SER A 407 -28.59 21.04 -22.41
N ASN A 408 -29.56 21.96 -22.42
CA ASN A 408 -30.81 21.82 -23.17
C ASN A 408 -30.58 21.54 -24.67
N GLY A 409 -31.03 20.35 -25.08
CA GLY A 409 -30.94 19.84 -26.44
C GLY A 409 -29.52 19.51 -26.93
N LEU A 410 -28.47 19.69 -26.12
CA LEU A 410 -27.09 19.38 -26.52
C LEU A 410 -26.91 17.87 -26.76
N HIS A 411 -27.28 17.04 -25.78
CA HIS A 411 -27.19 15.59 -25.90
C HIS A 411 -28.04 15.06 -27.06
N GLN A 412 -29.24 15.61 -27.26
CA GLN A 412 -30.10 15.26 -28.40
C GLN A 412 -29.42 15.57 -29.75
N ARG A 413 -28.82 16.77 -29.89
CA ARG A 413 -28.07 17.13 -31.10
C ARG A 413 -26.85 16.24 -31.32
N LEU A 414 -26.16 15.82 -30.27
CA LEU A 414 -25.03 14.89 -30.36
C LEU A 414 -25.48 13.51 -30.84
N VAL A 415 -26.56 12.96 -30.28
CA VAL A 415 -27.15 11.69 -30.72
C VAL A 415 -27.57 11.76 -32.19
N GLU A 416 -28.25 12.84 -32.61
CA GLU A 416 -28.69 13.01 -34.00
C GLU A 416 -27.52 13.11 -34.98
N ARG A 417 -26.44 13.80 -34.61
CA ARG A 417 -25.21 13.89 -35.43
C ARG A 417 -24.50 12.54 -35.52
N ARG A 418 -24.38 11.81 -34.41
CA ARG A 418 -23.78 10.47 -34.39
C ARG A 418 -24.55 9.51 -35.29
N ASN A 419 -25.88 9.47 -35.19
CA ASN A 419 -26.71 8.59 -36.01
C ASN A 419 -26.54 8.89 -37.51
N ARG A 420 -26.47 10.17 -37.91
CA ARG A 420 -26.18 10.55 -39.30
C ARG A 420 -24.80 10.07 -39.76
N LEU A 421 -23.77 10.19 -38.92
CA LEU A 421 -22.42 9.72 -39.23
C LEU A 421 -22.36 8.20 -39.35
N MET A 422 -23.06 7.46 -38.49
CA MET A 422 -23.13 6.00 -38.57
C MET A 422 -23.80 5.53 -39.85
N VAL A 423 -24.91 6.16 -40.25
CA VAL A 423 -25.56 5.85 -41.54
C VAL A 423 -24.59 6.09 -42.69
N PHE A 424 -23.90 7.24 -42.71
CA PHE A 424 -22.91 7.54 -43.74
C PHE A 424 -21.77 6.52 -43.79
N ILE A 425 -21.23 6.11 -42.63
CA ILE A 425 -20.16 5.10 -42.54
C ILE A 425 -20.67 3.74 -43.02
N SER A 426 -21.87 3.33 -42.62
CA SER A 426 -22.51 2.09 -43.07
C SER A 426 -22.69 2.08 -44.58
N ASP A 427 -23.26 3.14 -45.14
CA ASP A 427 -23.45 3.29 -46.60
C ASP A 427 -22.11 3.23 -47.32
N TRP A 428 -21.09 3.94 -46.84
CA TRP A 428 -19.75 3.92 -47.45
C TRP A 428 -19.10 2.54 -47.37
N SER A 429 -19.23 1.85 -46.23
CA SER A 429 -18.71 0.49 -46.05
C SER A 429 -19.41 -0.51 -46.99
N SER A 430 -20.72 -0.37 -47.21
CA SER A 430 -21.47 -1.20 -48.15
C SER A 430 -21.02 -0.98 -49.59
N VAL A 431 -20.83 0.28 -50.00
CA VAL A 431 -20.32 0.64 -51.33
C VAL A 431 -18.87 0.17 -51.54
N ALA A 432 -18.03 0.25 -50.51
CA ALA A 432 -16.64 -0.22 -50.57
C ALA A 432 -16.57 -1.75 -50.69
N ILE A 433 -17.40 -2.49 -49.94
CA ILE A 433 -17.50 -3.95 -50.02
C ILE A 433 -18.05 -4.38 -51.37
N ASP A 434 -19.11 -3.73 -51.87
CA ASP A 434 -19.68 -4.02 -53.19
C ASP A 434 -18.69 -3.68 -54.31
N SER A 435 -17.95 -2.58 -54.21
CA SER A 435 -16.89 -2.22 -55.17
C SER A 435 -15.77 -3.26 -55.21
N ILE A 436 -15.35 -3.79 -54.05
CA ILE A 436 -14.34 -4.86 -53.94
C ILE A 436 -14.89 -6.21 -54.47
N ALA A 437 -16.17 -6.52 -54.21
CA ALA A 437 -16.82 -7.72 -54.71
C ALA A 437 -16.99 -7.67 -56.24
N THR A 438 -17.40 -6.52 -56.77
CA THR A 438 -17.62 -6.29 -58.20
C THR A 438 -16.31 -6.32 -58.98
N SER A 439 -15.23 -5.77 -58.41
CA SER A 439 -13.89 -5.85 -59.01
C SER A 439 -13.28 -7.26 -58.95
N LYS A 440 -13.57 -8.07 -57.91
CA LYS A 440 -13.24 -9.51 -57.91
C LYS A 440 -14.03 -10.30 -58.96
N SER A 441 -15.32 -10.00 -59.19
CA SER A 441 -16.09 -10.66 -60.25
C SER A 441 -15.66 -10.26 -61.66
N PHE A 442 -15.19 -9.02 -61.86
CA PHE A 442 -14.67 -8.54 -63.14
C PHE A 442 -13.34 -9.22 -63.51
N ILE A 443 -12.48 -9.49 -62.53
CA ILE A 443 -11.22 -10.24 -62.74
C ILE A 443 -11.50 -11.72 -63.08
N ALA A 444 -12.60 -12.30 -62.59
CA ALA A 444 -12.96 -13.69 -62.86
C ALA A 444 -13.60 -13.93 -64.25
N HIS A 445 -14.17 -12.91 -64.90
CA HIS A 445 -14.89 -13.05 -66.18
C HIS A 445 -14.23 -12.32 -67.37
N GLY A 446 -13.08 -11.68 -67.15
CA GLY A 446 -12.34 -10.95 -68.18
C GLY A 446 -11.06 -11.66 -68.64
N ASN A 447 -11.17 -12.84 -69.27
CA ASN A 447 -10.08 -13.35 -70.11
C ASN A 447 -10.61 -14.03 -71.39
N PRO A 448 -10.93 -13.27 -72.46
CA PRO A 448 -11.14 -13.82 -73.78
C PRO A 448 -9.84 -13.70 -74.58
N PHE A 449 -8.81 -14.45 -74.19
CA PHE A 449 -7.70 -14.81 -75.07
C PHE A 449 -7.29 -16.26 -74.78
N LYS A 450 -8.07 -17.18 -75.35
CA LYS A 450 -7.63 -18.49 -75.85
C LYS A 450 -8.55 -18.91 -76.98
#